data_AF-A0A920STP2-F1
#
_entry.id   AF-A0A920STP2-F1
#
_cell.length_a   1.000
_cell.length_b   1.000
_cell.length_c   1.000
_cell.angle_alpha   90.00
_cell.angle_beta   90.00
_cell.angle_gamma   90.00
#
_symmetry.space_group_name_H-M   'P 1'
#
loop_
_entity.id
_entity.type
_entity.pdbx_description
1 polymer ?
#
loop_
_entity_poly.entity_id
_entity_poly.type
_entity_poly.pdbx_seq_one_letter_code
_entity_poly.pdbx_strand_id
1 'polypeptide(L)'
;MTINHPDWLGKMVGQASRKSIGAVGGLILKDTQRVLSAGLTLVPGHPPIDSHKNFSCNRLGVYGRLATPMNCAAIRSSFLVVQRSLLERHGRLDERFDLTDAGIDFCLWLLHSGLHNILLPHVQAVQNDLNHDQELTAGDRPYNDMALLEQRWGRYFDHDPYYNENLTKKYGNYRIDTDFLPPSLQKQMKVWL
;
A
#
# COMPACT_ATOMS: atom_id res chain seq x y z
N MET A 1 -3.17 10.77 13.81
CA MET A 1 -3.40 9.31 13.81
C MET A 1 -3.57 8.82 15.23
N THR A 2 -4.50 7.91 15.50
CA THR A 2 -4.72 7.28 16.82
C THR A 2 -4.48 5.77 16.73
N ILE A 3 -3.72 5.20 17.67
CA ILE A 3 -3.40 3.77 17.72
C ILE A 3 -3.95 3.20 19.03
N ASN A 4 -4.83 2.20 18.93
CA ASN A 4 -5.62 1.73 20.09
C ASN A 4 -5.01 0.51 20.80
N HIS A 5 -4.05 -0.19 20.18
CA HIS A 5 -3.42 -1.36 20.77
C HIS A 5 -2.09 -1.00 21.44
N PRO A 6 -1.93 -1.13 22.77
CA PRO A 6 -0.72 -0.67 23.47
C PRO A 6 0.56 -1.45 23.08
N ASP A 7 0.41 -2.67 22.57
CA ASP A 7 1.53 -3.53 22.15
C ASP A 7 1.92 -3.37 20.67
N TRP A 8 1.31 -2.40 19.96
CA TRP A 8 1.51 -2.17 18.52
C TRP A 8 2.99 -2.03 18.16
N LEU A 9 3.73 -1.22 18.93
CA LEU A 9 5.11 -0.90 18.63
C LEU A 9 5.99 -2.14 18.81
N GLY A 10 5.76 -2.92 19.88
CA GLY A 10 6.48 -4.16 20.11
C GLY A 10 6.29 -5.18 18.99
N LYS A 11 5.06 -5.32 18.48
CA LYS A 11 4.74 -6.18 17.33
C LYS A 11 5.46 -5.73 16.06
N MET A 12 5.42 -4.43 15.75
CA MET A 12 6.06 -3.88 14.55
C MET A 12 7.58 -3.93 14.64
N VAL A 13 8.16 -3.56 15.78
CA VAL A 13 9.60 -3.64 16.02
C VAL A 13 10.09 -5.08 15.95
N GLY A 14 9.35 -6.04 16.52
CA GLY A 14 9.69 -7.47 16.43
C GLY A 14 9.81 -7.96 14.99
N GLN A 15 8.96 -7.46 14.07
CA GLN A 15 9.09 -7.74 12.64
C GLN A 15 10.26 -6.97 12.01
N ALA A 16 10.41 -5.69 12.34
CA ALA A 16 11.46 -4.84 11.79
C ALA A 16 12.86 -5.32 12.19
N SER A 17 13.03 -6.00 13.33
CA SER A 17 14.31 -6.58 13.76
C SER A 17 14.74 -7.80 12.93
N ARG A 18 13.86 -8.38 12.11
CA ARG A 18 14.22 -9.52 11.25
C ARG A 18 15.09 -9.05 10.08
N LYS A 19 16.20 -9.75 9.84
CA LYS A 19 17.19 -9.39 8.80
C LYS A 19 16.61 -9.28 7.37
N SER A 20 15.52 -9.99 7.09
CA SER A 20 14.87 -10.00 5.77
C SER A 20 13.79 -8.92 5.61
N ILE A 21 13.52 -8.09 6.63
CA ILE A 21 12.42 -7.12 6.63
C ILE A 21 12.98 -5.71 6.51
N GLY A 22 12.43 -4.94 5.56
CA GLY A 22 12.79 -3.55 5.32
C GLY A 22 11.84 -2.60 6.04
N ALA A 23 10.57 -2.62 5.64
CA ALA A 23 9.53 -1.81 6.25
C ALA A 23 8.40 -2.65 6.85
N VAL A 24 7.85 -2.16 7.96
CA VAL A 24 6.70 -2.75 8.64
C VAL A 24 5.59 -1.73 8.73
N GLY A 25 4.39 -2.10 8.29
CA GLY A 25 3.18 -1.27 8.37
C GLY A 25 2.06 -1.94 9.14
N GLY A 26 1.08 -1.15 9.55
CA GLY A 26 -0.21 -1.62 10.06
C GLY A 26 -1.37 -1.29 9.12
N LEU A 27 -2.54 -1.82 9.44
CA LEU A 27 -3.79 -1.46 8.76
C LEU A 27 -4.17 -0.02 9.13
N ILE A 28 -4.37 0.82 8.12
CA ILE A 28 -4.82 2.21 8.33
C ILE A 28 -6.32 2.24 8.12
N LEU A 29 -7.05 2.78 9.10
CA LEU A 29 -8.49 2.89 9.13
C LEU A 29 -8.93 4.36 9.04
N LYS A 30 -10.10 4.56 8.45
CA LYS A 30 -10.90 5.77 8.61
C LYS A 30 -11.57 5.77 9.98
N ASP A 31 -11.98 6.95 10.43
CA ASP A 31 -12.87 7.16 11.59
C ASP A 31 -14.10 6.22 11.58
N THR A 32 -14.66 5.96 10.39
CA THR A 32 -15.80 5.06 10.13
C THR A 32 -15.49 3.57 10.22
N GLN A 33 -14.35 3.16 10.79
CA GLN A 33 -13.92 1.76 10.91
C GLN A 33 -13.84 1.01 9.56
N ARG A 34 -13.59 1.78 8.49
CA ARG A 34 -13.34 1.26 7.15
C ARG A 34 -11.86 1.36 6.83
N VAL A 35 -11.34 0.37 6.12
CA VAL A 35 -9.95 0.36 5.66
C VAL A 35 -9.70 1.57 4.76
N LEU A 36 -8.70 2.36 5.13
CA LEU A 36 -8.09 3.39 4.29
C LEU A 36 -7.02 2.73 3.42
N SER A 37 -6.07 1.99 4.05
CA SER A 37 -5.01 1.23 3.39
C SER A 37 -4.75 -0.09 4.09
N ALA A 38 -4.55 -1.14 3.31
CA ALA A 38 -3.88 -2.37 3.72
C ALA A 38 -2.59 -2.57 2.90
N GLY A 39 -1.83 -1.51 2.68
CA GLY A 39 -0.68 -1.50 1.76
C GLY A 39 -1.07 -1.04 0.36
N LEU A 40 -0.04 -0.82 -0.46
CA LEU A 40 -0.17 -0.26 -1.80
C LEU A 40 0.16 -1.30 -2.86
N THR A 41 -0.63 -1.27 -3.93
CA THR A 41 -0.43 -2.05 -5.16
C THR A 41 0.01 -1.10 -6.27
N LEU A 42 1.03 -1.49 -7.01
CA LEU A 42 1.55 -0.71 -8.14
C LEU A 42 1.04 -1.27 -9.46
N VAL A 43 0.70 -0.37 -10.37
CA VAL A 43 0.14 -0.68 -11.68
C VAL A 43 0.62 0.37 -12.69
N PRO A 44 0.92 0.01 -13.95
CA PRO A 44 1.48 0.95 -14.91
C PRO A 44 0.50 2.08 -15.26
N GLY A 45 1.00 3.32 -15.30
CA GLY A 45 0.22 4.48 -15.74
C GLY A 45 -0.90 4.88 -14.78
N HIS A 46 -0.85 4.40 -13.54
CA HIS A 46 -1.87 4.63 -12.53
C HIS A 46 -1.22 4.97 -11.18
N PRO A 47 -1.82 5.87 -10.39
CA PRO A 47 -1.39 6.09 -9.01
C PRO A 47 -1.47 4.78 -8.20
N PRO A 48 -0.59 4.59 -7.20
CA PRO A 48 -0.62 3.43 -6.32
C PRO A 48 -2.00 3.22 -5.69
N ILE A 49 -2.46 1.98 -5.72
CA ILE A 49 -3.81 1.61 -5.31
C ILE A 49 -3.80 1.09 -3.89
N ASP A 50 -4.67 1.66 -3.06
CA ASP A 50 -4.89 1.17 -1.71
C ASP A 50 -5.60 -0.18 -1.69
N SER A 51 -4.90 -1.19 -1.17
CA SER A 51 -5.45 -2.52 -0.92
C SER A 51 -6.62 -2.45 0.06
N HIS A 52 -7.72 -3.12 -0.29
CA HIS A 52 -8.95 -3.25 0.48
C HIS A 52 -9.63 -1.93 0.88
N LYS A 53 -9.37 -0.82 0.16
CA LYS A 53 -9.99 0.47 0.44
C LYS A 53 -11.51 0.35 0.60
N ASN A 54 -12.04 0.93 1.67
CA ASN A 54 -13.44 0.92 2.11
C ASN A 54 -14.00 -0.42 2.61
N PHE A 55 -13.22 -1.48 2.72
CA PHE A 55 -13.68 -2.71 3.39
C PHE A 55 -13.91 -2.43 4.87
N SER A 56 -14.85 -3.13 5.51
CA SER A 56 -14.94 -3.11 6.98
C SER A 56 -13.68 -3.76 7.57
N CYS A 57 -13.14 -3.17 8.65
CA CYS A 57 -11.99 -3.73 9.38
C CYS A 57 -12.23 -5.14 9.93
N ASN A 58 -13.50 -5.55 10.08
CA ASN A 58 -13.89 -6.88 10.56
C ASN A 58 -13.94 -7.95 9.45
N ARG A 59 -13.71 -7.58 8.18
CA ARG A 59 -13.65 -8.56 7.10
C ARG A 59 -12.28 -9.23 7.06
N LEU A 60 -12.27 -10.53 6.76
CA LEU A 60 -11.03 -11.28 6.50
C LEU A 60 -10.27 -10.76 5.27
N GLY A 61 -10.92 -9.97 4.42
CA GLY A 61 -10.38 -9.54 3.14
C GLY A 61 -10.37 -10.67 2.11
N VAL A 62 -10.00 -10.32 0.88
CA VAL A 62 -9.90 -11.31 -0.19
C VAL A 62 -8.76 -12.27 0.14
N TYR A 63 -9.02 -13.58 0.07
CA TYR A 63 -8.09 -14.64 0.45
C TYR A 63 -7.51 -14.53 1.88
N GLY A 64 -8.20 -13.88 2.82
CA GLY A 64 -7.72 -13.76 4.20
C GLY A 64 -6.61 -12.73 4.40
N ARG A 65 -6.37 -11.85 3.42
CA ARG A 65 -5.28 -10.85 3.45
C ARG A 65 -5.41 -9.80 4.56
N LEU A 66 -6.61 -9.58 5.10
CA LEU A 66 -6.80 -8.70 6.28
C LEU A 66 -6.72 -9.46 7.61
N ALA A 67 -6.49 -10.77 7.59
CA ALA A 67 -6.35 -11.58 8.80
C ALA A 67 -4.89 -11.99 9.08
N THR A 68 -4.01 -11.91 8.09
CA THR A 68 -2.65 -12.45 8.17
C THR A 68 -1.58 -11.45 7.74
N PRO A 69 -0.38 -11.45 8.35
CA PRO A 69 0.73 -10.67 7.86
C PRO A 69 1.02 -10.97 6.40
N MET A 70 1.23 -9.93 5.59
CA MET A 70 1.43 -10.09 4.15
C MET A 70 2.52 -9.16 3.63
N ASN A 71 3.21 -9.60 2.58
CA ASN A 71 4.14 -8.74 1.87
C ASN A 71 3.39 -7.83 0.89
N CYS A 72 3.88 -6.59 0.76
CA CYS A 72 3.38 -5.57 -0.15
C CYS A 72 4.56 -4.93 -0.90
N ALA A 73 4.32 -4.37 -2.08
CA ALA A 73 5.37 -3.63 -2.78
C ALA A 73 5.72 -2.36 -2.01
N ALA A 74 4.70 -1.61 -1.58
CA ALA A 74 4.84 -0.44 -0.76
C ALA A 74 3.77 -0.37 0.35
N ILE A 75 4.07 0.44 1.36
CA ILE A 75 3.21 0.72 2.52
C ILE A 75 3.17 2.24 2.67
N ARG A 76 2.02 2.79 3.07
CA ARG A 76 1.91 4.22 3.33
C ARG A 76 2.87 4.70 4.42
N SER A 77 3.56 5.81 4.16
CA SER A 77 4.50 6.47 5.09
C SER A 77 3.86 6.89 6.41
N SER A 78 2.54 7.14 6.43
CA SER A 78 1.83 7.62 7.61
C SER A 78 1.83 6.61 8.77
N PHE A 79 1.99 5.31 8.50
CA PHE A 79 2.09 4.28 9.56
C PHE A 79 3.14 3.22 9.25
N LEU A 80 4.41 3.57 9.45
CA LEU A 80 5.57 2.78 9.06
C LEU A 80 6.58 2.68 10.21
N VAL A 81 7.20 1.51 10.39
CA VAL A 81 8.37 1.28 11.23
C VAL A 81 9.48 0.67 10.38
N VAL A 82 10.68 1.23 10.50
CA VAL A 82 11.87 0.81 9.75
C VAL A 82 13.10 0.80 10.64
N GLN A 83 14.10 0.00 10.27
CA GLN A 83 15.41 0.11 10.92
C GLN A 83 16.08 1.42 10.52
N ARG A 84 16.61 2.15 11.52
CA ARG A 84 17.34 3.41 11.30
C ARG A 84 18.51 3.25 10.31
N SER A 85 19.27 2.16 10.43
CA SER A 85 20.40 1.85 9.55
C SER A 85 20.01 1.75 8.08
N LEU A 86 18.79 1.28 7.77
CA LEU A 86 18.29 1.19 6.41
C LEU A 86 17.96 2.57 5.84
N LEU A 87 17.37 3.45 6.65
CA LEU A 87 17.09 4.84 6.26
C LEU A 87 18.40 5.63 6.06
N GLU A 88 19.39 5.42 6.93
CA GLU A 88 20.73 6.03 6.79
C GLU A 88 21.44 5.51 5.54
N ARG A 89 21.34 4.21 5.23
CA ARG A 89 21.90 3.60 4.02
C ARG A 89 21.22 4.09 2.74
N HIS A 90 19.91 4.37 2.79
CA HIS A 90 19.18 4.97 1.67
C HIS A 90 19.65 6.41 1.37
N GLY A 91 20.15 7.13 2.38
CA GLY A 91 20.56 8.51 2.24
C GLY A 91 19.46 9.52 2.52
N ARG A 92 18.48 9.17 3.37
CA ARG A 92 17.23 9.92 3.69
C ARG A 92 16.17 9.83 2.60
N LEU A 93 15.02 10.45 2.84
CA LEU A 93 13.94 10.56 1.86
C LEU A 93 14.28 11.64 0.82
N ASP A 94 14.00 11.37 -0.44
CA ASP A 94 14.27 12.27 -1.55
C ASP A 94 13.25 13.43 -1.54
N GLU A 95 13.73 14.64 -1.26
CA GLU A 95 12.91 15.85 -1.08
C GLU A 95 12.22 16.32 -2.37
N ARG A 96 12.51 15.70 -3.52
CA ARG A 96 11.75 15.91 -4.76
C ARG A 96 10.35 15.32 -4.70
N PHE A 97 10.12 14.35 -3.83
CA PHE A 97 8.82 13.73 -3.64
C PHE A 97 8.07 14.38 -2.47
N ASP A 98 6.75 14.38 -2.54
CA ASP A 98 5.94 14.52 -1.33
C ASP A 98 6.18 13.34 -0.35
N LEU A 99 5.66 13.44 0.87
CA LEU A 99 5.86 12.42 1.90
C LEU A 99 5.30 11.04 1.52
N THR A 100 4.25 11.00 0.69
CA THR A 100 3.62 9.75 0.23
C THR A 100 4.53 9.06 -0.77
N ASP A 101 4.95 9.77 -1.80
CA ASP A 101 5.77 9.26 -2.89
C ASP A 101 7.20 8.94 -2.42
N ALA A 102 7.73 9.73 -1.47
CA ALA A 102 9.00 9.43 -0.80
C ALA A 102 8.96 8.09 -0.05
N GLY A 103 7.84 7.74 0.57
CA GLY A 103 7.69 6.46 1.24
C GLY A 103 7.55 5.29 0.26
N ILE A 104 6.91 5.51 -0.89
CA ILE A 104 6.85 4.50 -1.96
C ILE A 104 8.25 4.26 -2.52
N ASP A 105 8.98 5.33 -2.86
CA ASP A 105 10.38 5.27 -3.30
C ASP A 105 11.23 4.47 -2.32
N PHE A 106 11.14 4.78 -1.03
CA PHE A 106 11.91 4.08 0.00
C PHE A 106 11.50 2.60 0.12
N CYS A 107 10.20 2.28 0.09
CA CYS A 107 9.73 0.89 0.10
C CYS A 107 10.27 0.10 -1.10
N LEU A 108 10.30 0.71 -2.28
CA LEU A 108 10.80 0.07 -3.50
C LEU A 108 12.31 -0.09 -3.49
N TRP A 109 13.05 0.87 -2.92
CA TRP A 109 14.48 0.71 -2.68
C TRP A 109 14.79 -0.45 -1.73
N LEU A 110 14.01 -0.61 -0.65
CA LEU A 110 14.14 -1.74 0.28
C LEU A 110 13.89 -3.07 -0.44
N LEU A 111 12.83 -3.13 -1.24
CA LEU A 111 12.49 -4.31 -2.04
C LEU A 111 13.57 -4.65 -3.05
N HIS A 112 14.12 -3.64 -3.73
CA HIS A 112 15.23 -3.78 -4.66
C HIS A 112 16.52 -4.24 -3.99
N SER A 113 16.71 -3.88 -2.72
CA SER A 113 17.84 -4.32 -1.89
C SER A 113 17.69 -5.75 -1.35
N GLY A 114 16.64 -6.48 -1.75
CA GLY A 114 16.38 -7.86 -1.34
C GLY A 114 15.66 -8.01 0.01
N LEU A 115 15.05 -6.92 0.51
CA LEU A 115 14.26 -6.93 1.74
C LEU A 115 12.75 -7.02 1.42
N HIS A 116 11.94 -7.37 2.41
CA HIS A 116 10.48 -7.40 2.28
C HIS A 116 9.82 -6.27 3.07
N ASN A 117 8.79 -5.66 2.47
CA ASN A 117 7.87 -4.77 3.18
C ASN A 117 6.67 -5.61 3.64
N ILE A 118 6.40 -5.60 4.94
CA ILE A 118 5.35 -6.44 5.55
C ILE A 118 4.27 -5.58 6.20
N LEU A 119 3.02 -5.86 5.88
CA LEU A 119 1.85 -5.28 6.55
C LEU A 119 1.34 -6.24 7.61
N LEU A 120 1.00 -5.71 8.79
CA LEU A 120 0.42 -6.42 9.91
C LEU A 120 -1.05 -6.00 10.10
N PRO A 121 -2.05 -6.74 9.58
CA PRO A 121 -3.45 -6.33 9.69
C PRO A 121 -4.00 -6.21 11.12
N HIS A 122 -3.40 -6.96 12.05
CA HIS A 122 -3.76 -6.94 13.47
C HIS A 122 -3.17 -5.73 14.24
N VAL A 123 -2.30 -4.95 13.60
CA VAL A 123 -1.82 -3.66 14.13
C VAL A 123 -2.57 -2.57 13.36
N GLN A 124 -3.38 -1.79 14.06
CA GLN A 124 -4.34 -0.88 13.43
C GLN A 124 -4.15 0.55 13.93
N ALA A 125 -4.23 1.51 13.01
CA ALA A 125 -4.22 2.93 13.31
C ALA A 125 -5.38 3.64 12.61
N VAL A 126 -6.02 4.58 13.30
CA VAL A 126 -7.12 5.40 12.78
C VAL A 126 -6.57 6.76 12.36
N GLN A 127 -6.80 7.12 11.11
CA GLN A 127 -6.48 8.44 10.58
C GLN A 127 -7.70 9.36 10.76
N ASN A 128 -7.62 10.27 11.73
CA ASN A 128 -8.74 11.13 12.14
C ASN A 128 -8.96 12.33 11.21
N ASP A 129 -7.92 12.79 10.51
CA ASP A 129 -8.02 13.86 9.51
C ASP A 129 -7.88 13.27 8.11
N LEU A 130 -9.03 12.93 7.50
CA LEU A 130 -9.09 12.54 6.09
C LEU A 130 -8.91 13.74 5.15
N ASN A 131 -9.04 14.97 5.67
CA ASN A 131 -8.85 16.21 4.91
C ASN A 131 -7.41 16.37 4.41
N HIS A 132 -6.42 15.75 5.07
CA HIS A 132 -5.03 15.78 4.62
C HIS A 132 -4.82 15.01 3.31
N ASP A 133 -5.63 13.97 3.04
CA ASP A 133 -5.61 13.24 1.75
C ASP A 133 -6.55 13.89 0.70
N GLN A 134 -7.50 14.74 1.12
CA GLN A 134 -8.43 15.44 0.22
C GLN A 134 -7.89 16.78 -0.29
N GLU A 135 -6.96 17.45 0.41
CA GLU A 135 -6.29 18.64 -0.11
C GLU A 135 -5.39 18.34 -1.33
N LEU A 136 -5.06 17.06 -1.56
CA LEU A 136 -4.47 16.58 -2.81
C LEU A 136 -5.55 15.95 -3.70
N THR A 137 -6.56 16.74 -4.07
CA THR A 137 -7.45 16.35 -5.17
C THR A 137 -6.60 16.04 -6.40
N ALA A 138 -7.04 15.07 -7.20
CA ALA A 138 -6.32 14.56 -8.38
C ALA A 138 -5.95 15.62 -9.44
N GLY A 139 -6.32 16.89 -9.25
CA GLY A 139 -5.95 18.02 -10.11
C GLY A 139 -4.67 18.76 -9.72
N ASP A 140 -4.22 18.69 -8.45
CA ASP A 140 -3.07 19.47 -7.94
C ASP A 140 -1.83 18.64 -7.59
N ARG A 141 -1.87 17.32 -7.82
CA ARG A 141 -0.63 16.52 -7.80
C ARG A 141 0.27 17.02 -8.92
N PRO A 142 1.49 17.50 -8.64
CA PRO A 142 2.43 17.78 -9.72
C PRO A 142 2.61 16.48 -10.49
N TYR A 143 2.28 16.53 -11.79
CA TYR A 143 2.38 15.41 -12.74
C TYR A 143 3.79 14.78 -12.80
N ASN A 144 4.78 15.41 -12.15
CA ASN A 144 6.19 15.07 -12.16
C ASN A 144 6.58 13.97 -11.15
N ASP A 145 5.87 13.79 -10.04
CA ASP A 145 6.33 12.90 -8.95
C ASP A 145 6.09 11.42 -9.32
N MET A 146 4.92 11.12 -9.88
CA MET A 146 4.60 9.78 -10.40
C MET A 146 5.48 9.39 -11.58
N ALA A 147 5.75 10.33 -12.50
CA ALA A 147 6.65 10.08 -13.63
C ALA A 147 8.07 9.76 -13.16
N LEU A 148 8.55 10.40 -12.08
CA LEU A 148 9.85 10.11 -11.50
C LEU A 148 9.87 8.74 -10.79
N LEU A 149 8.81 8.37 -10.08
CA LEU A 149 8.66 7.03 -9.50
C LEU A 149 8.65 5.95 -10.58
N GLU A 150 7.87 6.13 -11.66
CA GLU A 150 7.83 5.20 -12.79
C GLU A 150 9.17 5.15 -13.54
N GLN A 151 9.86 6.28 -13.70
CA GLN A 151 11.20 6.31 -14.30
C GLN A 151 12.20 5.49 -13.47
N ARG A 152 12.18 5.61 -12.14
CA ARG A 152 13.14 4.95 -11.24
C ARG A 152 12.79 3.48 -11.02
N TRP A 153 11.50 3.19 -10.89
CA TRP A 153 10.98 1.91 -10.42
C TRP A 153 10.01 1.23 -11.39
N GLY A 154 10.04 1.59 -12.68
CA GLY A 154 9.10 1.11 -13.71
C GLY A 154 8.90 -0.40 -13.69
N ARG A 155 9.97 -1.18 -13.46
CA ARG A 155 9.88 -2.65 -13.30
C ARG A 155 8.89 -3.13 -12.24
N TYR A 156 8.68 -2.39 -11.16
CA TYR A 156 7.74 -2.71 -10.08
C TYR A 156 6.34 -2.19 -10.35
N PHE A 157 6.20 -1.14 -11.17
CA PHE A 157 4.90 -0.70 -11.70
C PHE A 157 4.40 -1.68 -12.76
N ASP A 158 5.28 -2.11 -13.67
CA ASP A 158 5.03 -3.13 -14.69
C ASP A 158 4.67 -4.48 -14.08
N HIS A 159 5.36 -4.85 -13.00
CA HIS A 159 5.18 -6.12 -12.33
C HIS A 159 5.37 -6.00 -10.81
N ASP A 160 4.27 -5.68 -10.10
CA ASP A 160 4.23 -5.74 -8.64
C ASP A 160 4.33 -7.22 -8.19
N PRO A 161 5.39 -7.63 -7.48
CA PRO A 161 5.63 -9.03 -7.14
C PRO A 161 4.60 -9.61 -6.14
N TYR A 162 3.75 -8.77 -5.55
CA TYR A 162 2.74 -9.17 -4.58
C TYR A 162 1.31 -8.97 -5.09
N TYR A 163 1.15 -8.61 -6.36
CA TYR A 163 -0.14 -8.46 -7.03
C TYR A 163 -0.24 -9.37 -8.26
N ASN A 164 -1.40 -10.01 -8.44
CA ASN A 164 -1.62 -10.89 -9.58
C ASN A 164 -2.08 -10.06 -10.77
N GLU A 165 -1.39 -10.21 -11.91
CA GLU A 165 -1.66 -9.47 -13.15
C GLU A 165 -3.07 -9.67 -13.73
N ASN A 166 -3.75 -10.76 -13.36
CA ASN A 166 -5.12 -11.07 -13.77
C ASN A 166 -6.18 -10.39 -12.89
N LEU A 167 -5.78 -9.59 -11.91
CA LEU A 167 -6.68 -8.81 -11.07
C LEU A 167 -6.81 -7.39 -11.60
N THR A 168 -7.94 -6.76 -11.29
CA THR A 168 -8.25 -5.40 -11.74
C THR A 168 -7.15 -4.41 -11.34
N LYS A 169 -6.80 -3.54 -12.27
CA LYS A 169 -5.81 -2.46 -12.07
C LYS A 169 -6.46 -1.13 -11.69
N LYS A 170 -7.76 -1.15 -11.35
CA LYS A 170 -8.57 0.05 -11.04
C LYS A 170 -8.91 0.19 -9.56
N TYR A 171 -9.05 -0.93 -8.85
CA TYR A 171 -9.52 -0.95 -7.47
C TYR A 171 -8.75 -1.99 -6.65
N GLY A 172 -8.43 -1.68 -5.39
CA GLY A 172 -7.79 -2.61 -4.47
C GLY A 172 -8.71 -3.69 -3.90
N ASN A 173 -9.74 -4.11 -4.65
CA ASN A 173 -10.73 -5.09 -4.21
C ASN A 173 -10.43 -6.53 -4.69
N TYR A 174 -9.31 -6.73 -5.40
CA TYR A 174 -8.84 -8.04 -5.87
C TYR A 174 -9.87 -8.81 -6.72
N ARG A 175 -10.76 -8.10 -7.43
CA ARG A 175 -11.63 -8.72 -8.44
C ARG A 175 -10.80 -9.08 -9.68
N ILE A 176 -11.20 -10.14 -10.37
CA ILE A 176 -10.62 -10.51 -11.67
C ILE A 176 -10.77 -9.33 -12.64
N ASP A 177 -9.71 -9.05 -13.39
CA ASP A 177 -9.79 -8.11 -14.50
C ASP A 177 -10.70 -8.68 -15.59
N THR A 178 -11.68 -7.89 -16.00
CA THR A 178 -12.64 -8.27 -17.04
C THR A 178 -12.68 -7.24 -18.17
N ASP A 179 -11.77 -6.27 -18.15
CA ASP A 179 -11.73 -5.18 -19.13
C ASP A 179 -11.42 -5.69 -20.55
N PHE A 180 -10.75 -6.85 -20.67
CA PHE A 180 -10.50 -7.52 -21.95
C PHE A 180 -11.74 -8.22 -22.54
N LEU A 181 -12.81 -8.41 -21.75
CA LEU A 181 -14.04 -9.06 -22.21
C LEU A 181 -14.98 -8.05 -22.87
N PRO A 182 -15.81 -8.48 -23.85
CA PRO A 182 -16.86 -7.65 -24.42
C PRO A 182 -17.87 -7.18 -23.35
N PRO A 183 -18.50 -5.99 -23.50
CA PRO A 183 -19.45 -5.46 -22.52
C PRO A 183 -20.64 -6.38 -22.21
N SER A 184 -21.07 -7.20 -23.17
CA SER A 184 -22.15 -8.20 -22.99
C SER A 184 -21.77 -9.27 -21.96
N LEU A 185 -20.54 -9.78 -22.00
CA LEU A 185 -20.02 -10.79 -21.07
C LEU A 185 -19.71 -10.19 -19.69
N GLN A 186 -19.18 -8.97 -19.63
CA GLN A 186 -18.95 -8.28 -18.36
C GLN A 186 -20.24 -8.14 -17.53
N LYS A 187 -21.39 -7.86 -18.18
CA LYS A 187 -22.70 -7.78 -17.51
C LYS A 187 -23.14 -9.13 -16.94
N GLN A 188 -22.88 -10.23 -17.64
CA GLN A 188 -23.23 -11.58 -17.18
C GLN A 188 -22.38 -12.00 -15.97
N MET A 189 -21.09 -11.63 -15.95
CA MET A 189 -20.19 -11.95 -14.83
C MET A 189 -20.47 -11.14 -13.56
N LYS A 190 -21.03 -9.93 -13.66
CA LYS A 190 -21.42 -9.11 -12.50
C LYS A 190 -22.49 -9.76 -11.62
N VAL A 191 -23.24 -10.73 -12.13
CA VAL A 191 -24.32 -11.40 -11.38
C VAL A 191 -23.78 -12.41 -10.36
N TRP A 192 -22.52 -12.85 -10.50
CA TRP A 192 -21.95 -13.96 -9.73
C TRP A 192 -20.89 -13.56 -8.67
N LEU A 193 -20.57 -12.26 -8.52
CA LEU A 193 -19.48 -11.74 -7.67
C LEU A 193 -19.85 -10.46 -6.91
#